data_AF-A0A2E0S183-F1
#
_entry.id   AF-A0A2E0S183-F1
#
_cell.length_a   1.000
_cell.length_b   1.000
_cell.length_c   1.000
_cell.angle_alpha   90.00
_cell.angle_beta   90.00
_cell.angle_gamma   90.00
#
_symmetry.space_group_name_H-M   'P 1'
#
loop_
_entity.id
_entity.type
_entity.pdbx_description
1 polymer ?
#
loop_
_entity_poly.entity_id
_entity_poly.type
_entity_poly.pdbx_seq_one_letter_code
_entity_poly.pdbx_strand_id
1 'polypeptide(L)'
;MIISLIRPIIIFSLTAIFAIASISCSTEGVTLEQFATLSTELAATQNQAQELKIQLADAEFKVSQYENTLREYTTIVDADYPNLINRVEQARLIIELITVSSAYDQGLATDLEMMSVMANVDKIDSAVVKSGLIQMMADGAIMSDDEAGELISSWLVEVHKLLQ
;
A
#
# COMPACT_ATOMS: atom_id res chain seq x y z
N MET A 1 -53.64 -3.92 -30.84
CA MET A 1 -54.76 -2.95 -30.91
C MET A 1 -54.68 -1.83 -29.87
N ILE A 2 -54.08 -2.03 -28.69
CA ILE A 2 -53.98 -1.00 -27.64
C ILE A 2 -52.97 0.12 -28.00
N ILE A 3 -51.87 -0.21 -28.66
CA ILE A 3 -50.80 0.75 -29.02
C ILE A 3 -51.25 1.77 -30.09
N SER A 4 -52.19 1.41 -30.98
CA SER A 4 -52.68 2.33 -32.03
C SER A 4 -53.69 3.37 -31.52
N LEU A 5 -54.31 3.14 -30.36
CA LEU A 5 -55.25 4.07 -29.71
C LEU A 5 -54.54 5.06 -28.78
N ILE A 6 -53.39 4.67 -28.21
CA ILE A 6 -52.64 5.52 -27.26
C ILE A 6 -51.92 6.68 -27.99
N ARG A 7 -51.36 6.42 -29.19
CA ARG A 7 -50.64 7.45 -29.97
C ARG A 7 -51.47 8.71 -30.27
N PRO A 8 -52.70 8.62 -30.82
CA PRO A 8 -53.48 9.82 -31.11
C PRO A 8 -53.91 10.56 -29.83
N ILE A 9 -54.14 9.85 -28.71
CA ILE A 9 -54.52 10.47 -27.42
C ILE A 9 -53.35 11.29 -26.84
N ILE A 10 -52.13 10.77 -26.91
CA ILE A 10 -50.93 11.51 -26.45
C ILE A 10 -50.69 12.75 -27.32
N ILE A 11 -50.88 12.65 -28.63
CA ILE A 11 -50.73 13.79 -29.54
C ILE A 11 -51.80 14.85 -29.25
N PHE A 12 -53.06 14.44 -29.03
CA PHE A 12 -54.15 15.36 -28.69
C PHE A 12 -53.94 16.04 -27.32
N SER A 13 -53.39 15.33 -26.33
CA SER A 13 -53.07 15.94 -25.02
C SER A 13 -51.91 16.93 -25.14
N LEU A 14 -50.88 16.61 -25.92
CA LEU A 14 -49.74 17.51 -26.16
C LEU A 14 -50.17 18.79 -26.89
N THR A 15 -51.03 18.69 -27.90
CA THR A 15 -51.54 19.87 -28.63
C THR A 15 -52.51 20.70 -27.80
N ALA A 16 -53.34 20.08 -26.96
CA ALA A 16 -54.22 20.81 -26.03
C ALA A 16 -53.41 21.57 -24.97
N ILE A 17 -52.36 20.97 -24.41
CA ILE A 17 -51.44 21.65 -23.48
C ILE A 17 -50.73 22.81 -24.16
N PHE A 18 -50.28 22.64 -25.42
CA PHE A 18 -49.64 23.70 -26.18
C PHE A 18 -50.60 24.86 -26.51
N ALA A 19 -51.88 24.57 -26.78
CA ALA A 19 -52.90 25.57 -27.06
C ALA A 19 -53.35 26.35 -25.80
N ILE A 20 -53.41 25.68 -24.65
CA ILE A 20 -53.74 26.35 -23.37
C ILE A 20 -52.55 27.18 -22.88
N ALA A 21 -51.32 26.70 -23.08
CA ALA A 21 -50.10 27.44 -22.78
C ALA A 21 -49.93 28.68 -23.68
N SER A 22 -50.38 28.65 -24.94
CA SER A 22 -50.30 29.81 -25.84
C SER A 22 -51.38 30.86 -25.55
N ILE A 23 -52.55 30.48 -25.03
CA ILE A 23 -53.63 31.42 -24.65
C ILE A 23 -53.38 32.06 -23.27
N SER A 24 -52.67 31.37 -22.36
CA SER A 24 -52.43 31.87 -21.00
C SER A 24 -51.10 32.63 -20.80
N CYS A 25 -50.32 32.86 -21.87
CA CYS A 25 -49.05 33.61 -21.84
C CYS A 25 -49.19 35.08 -22.30
N SER A 26 -50.31 35.74 -22.01
CA SER A 26 -50.44 37.19 -22.16
C SER A 26 -50.38 37.90 -20.81
N THR A 27 -49.19 37.96 -20.20
CA THR A 27 -48.71 39.09 -19.36
C THR A 27 -47.28 38.76 -18.91
N GLU A 28 -46.32 39.55 -19.42
CA GLU A 28 -44.86 39.40 -19.29
C GLU A 28 -44.24 38.27 -20.12
N GLY A 29 -44.32 38.44 -21.44
CA GLY A 29 -43.55 37.62 -22.38
C GLY A 29 -42.05 37.88 -22.19
N VAL A 30 -41.31 36.79 -21.94
CA VAL A 30 -39.84 36.77 -21.99
C VAL A 30 -39.41 37.41 -23.30
N THR A 31 -38.62 38.48 -23.23
CA THR A 31 -38.18 39.17 -24.44
C THR A 31 -37.31 38.23 -25.28
N LEU A 32 -37.30 38.42 -26.60
CA LEU A 32 -36.45 37.61 -27.49
C LEU A 32 -34.97 37.64 -27.06
N GLU A 33 -34.56 38.76 -26.49
CA GLU A 33 -33.24 39.01 -25.91
C GLU A 33 -33.01 38.18 -24.64
N GLN A 34 -33.97 38.13 -23.71
CA GLN A 34 -33.90 37.26 -22.52
C GLN A 34 -33.80 35.77 -22.89
N PHE A 35 -34.53 35.34 -23.93
CA PHE A 35 -34.43 33.96 -24.43
C PHE A 35 -33.06 33.67 -25.06
N ALA A 36 -32.51 34.60 -25.85
CA ALA A 36 -31.19 34.45 -26.45
C ALA A 36 -30.08 34.36 -25.38
N THR A 37 -30.16 35.18 -24.33
CA THR A 37 -29.23 35.13 -23.19
C THR A 37 -29.31 33.79 -22.46
N LEU A 38 -30.53 33.34 -22.11
CA LEU A 38 -30.74 32.04 -21.45
C LEU A 38 -30.25 30.86 -22.29
N SER A 39 -30.46 30.90 -23.61
CA SER A 39 -29.95 29.87 -24.52
C SER A 39 -28.41 29.84 -24.55
N THR A 40 -27.77 31.00 -24.45
CA THR A 40 -26.31 31.11 -24.43
C THR A 40 -25.74 30.62 -23.11
N GLU A 41 -26.37 30.98 -21.99
CA GLU A 41 -26.01 30.50 -20.66
C GLU A 41 -26.21 28.97 -20.53
N LEU A 42 -27.28 28.43 -21.09
CA LEU A 42 -27.53 26.99 -21.12
C LEU A 42 -26.45 26.25 -21.92
N ALA A 43 -26.07 26.77 -23.09
CA ALA A 43 -24.99 26.21 -23.89
C ALA A 43 -23.63 26.27 -23.15
N ALA A 44 -23.33 27.39 -22.47
CA ALA A 44 -22.14 27.52 -21.65
C ALA A 44 -22.14 26.52 -20.48
N THR A 45 -23.28 26.35 -19.81
CA THR A 45 -23.44 25.40 -18.71
C THR A 45 -23.31 23.96 -19.18
N GLN A 46 -23.83 23.62 -20.38
CA GLN A 46 -23.64 22.30 -20.99
C GLN A 46 -22.18 22.01 -21.29
N ASN A 47 -21.44 23.00 -21.82
CA ASN A 47 -20.01 22.87 -22.07
C ASN A 47 -19.22 22.67 -20.77
N GLN A 48 -19.50 23.46 -19.73
CA GLN A 48 -18.88 23.28 -18.40
C GLN A 48 -19.20 21.92 -17.79
N ALA A 49 -20.45 21.44 -17.90
CA ALA A 49 -20.83 20.12 -17.43
C ALA A 49 -20.09 19.01 -18.17
N GLN A 50 -19.82 19.20 -19.47
CA GLN A 50 -19.06 18.24 -20.27
C GLN A 50 -17.57 18.25 -19.92
N GLU A 51 -17.00 19.43 -19.66
CA GLU A 51 -15.62 19.57 -19.17
C GLU A 51 -15.45 18.92 -17.79
N LEU A 52 -16.38 19.14 -16.85
CA LEU A 52 -16.37 18.50 -15.54
C LEU A 52 -16.50 16.98 -15.64
N LYS A 53 -17.28 16.45 -16.59
CA LYS A 53 -17.34 14.99 -16.84
C LYS A 53 -16.00 14.43 -17.29
N ILE A 54 -15.28 15.16 -18.15
CA ILE A 54 -13.95 14.74 -18.62
C ILE A 54 -12.96 14.77 -17.46
N GLN A 55 -12.96 15.83 -16.65
CA GLN A 55 -12.09 15.94 -15.47
C GLN A 55 -12.39 14.85 -14.43
N LEU A 56 -13.66 14.53 -14.22
CA LEU A 56 -14.06 13.44 -13.31
C LEU A 56 -13.53 12.10 -13.82
N ALA A 57 -13.68 11.80 -15.11
CA ALA A 57 -13.17 10.55 -15.69
C ALA A 57 -11.63 10.44 -15.60
N ASP A 58 -10.90 11.55 -15.81
CA ASP A 58 -9.44 11.60 -15.62
C ASP A 58 -9.03 11.39 -14.15
N ALA A 59 -9.77 11.99 -13.21
CA ALA A 59 -9.56 11.79 -11.78
C ALA A 59 -9.83 10.35 -11.35
N GLU A 60 -10.92 9.73 -11.80
CA GLU A 60 -11.25 8.32 -11.53
C GLU A 60 -10.19 7.37 -12.08
N PHE A 61 -9.66 7.66 -13.27
CA PHE A 61 -8.56 6.91 -13.85
C PHE A 61 -7.27 7.03 -13.02
N LYS A 62 -6.93 8.24 -12.56
CA LYS A 62 -5.77 8.46 -11.67
C LYS A 62 -5.92 7.74 -10.33
N VAL A 63 -7.12 7.79 -9.72
CA VAL A 63 -7.42 7.04 -8.49
C VAL A 63 -7.19 5.55 -8.71
N SER A 64 -7.70 5.00 -9.82
CA SER A 64 -7.50 3.58 -10.15
C SER A 64 -6.01 3.21 -10.32
N GLN A 65 -5.20 4.11 -10.89
CA GLN A 65 -3.73 3.89 -10.96
C GLN A 65 -3.06 3.92 -9.59
N TYR A 66 -3.45 4.84 -8.71
CA TYR A 66 -2.91 4.91 -7.36
C TYR A 66 -3.30 3.69 -6.52
N GLU A 67 -4.53 3.19 -6.66
CA GLU A 67 -4.98 1.96 -6.00
C GLU A 67 -4.15 0.74 -6.44
N ASN A 68 -3.88 0.61 -7.75
CA ASN A 68 -3.03 -0.47 -8.26
C ASN A 68 -1.60 -0.37 -7.74
N THR A 69 -1.01 0.83 -7.80
CA THR A 69 0.34 1.09 -7.28
C THR A 69 0.43 0.77 -5.78
N LEU A 70 -0.57 1.19 -5.00
CA LEU A 70 -0.61 0.92 -3.56
C LEU A 70 -0.68 -0.57 -3.28
N ARG A 71 -1.50 -1.32 -4.03
CA ARG A 71 -1.62 -2.77 -3.89
C ARG A 71 -0.29 -3.48 -4.19
N GLU A 72 0.45 -3.03 -5.21
CA GLU A 72 1.78 -3.56 -5.53
C GLU A 72 2.77 -3.33 -4.38
N TYR A 73 2.82 -2.11 -3.84
CA TYR A 73 3.65 -1.81 -2.67
C TYR A 73 3.26 -2.63 -1.44
N THR A 74 1.97 -2.73 -1.14
CA THR A 74 1.48 -3.56 -0.02
C THR A 74 1.88 -5.02 -0.20
N THR A 75 1.80 -5.56 -1.41
CA THR A 75 2.21 -6.94 -1.69
C THR A 75 3.71 -7.16 -1.43
N ILE A 76 4.56 -6.20 -1.84
CA ILE A 76 6.00 -6.25 -1.60
C ILE A 76 6.30 -6.15 -0.11
N VAL A 77 5.70 -5.17 0.58
CA VAL A 77 5.93 -4.93 2.00
C VAL A 77 5.44 -6.11 2.85
N ASP A 78 4.24 -6.62 2.59
CA ASP A 78 3.70 -7.77 3.34
C ASP A 78 4.51 -9.05 3.11
N ALA A 79 5.12 -9.21 1.94
CA ALA A 79 6.00 -10.33 1.66
C ALA A 79 7.36 -10.21 2.37
N ASP A 80 7.96 -9.01 2.42
CA ASP A 80 9.30 -8.80 2.96
C ASP A 80 9.33 -8.49 4.47
N TYR A 81 8.25 -7.97 5.04
CA TYR A 81 8.22 -7.58 6.45
C TYR A 81 8.46 -8.76 7.42
N PRO A 82 7.88 -9.96 7.23
CA PRO A 82 8.21 -11.13 8.04
C PRO A 82 9.69 -11.53 7.92
N ASN A 83 10.27 -11.41 6.72
CA ASN A 83 11.69 -11.70 6.48
C ASN A 83 12.58 -10.70 7.22
N LEU A 84 12.21 -9.42 7.24
CA LEU A 84 12.92 -8.39 7.99
C LEU A 84 12.87 -8.65 9.50
N ILE A 85 11.68 -8.98 10.04
CA ILE A 85 11.53 -9.33 11.46
C ILE A 85 12.43 -10.51 11.82
N ASN A 86 12.42 -11.58 11.01
CA ASN A 86 13.26 -12.75 11.25
C ASN A 86 14.76 -12.37 11.26
N ARG A 87 15.22 -11.58 10.27
CA ARG A 87 16.62 -11.15 10.21
C ARG A 87 17.04 -10.29 11.39
N VAL A 88 16.17 -9.40 11.86
CA VAL A 88 16.44 -8.58 13.05
C VAL A 88 16.53 -9.44 14.31
N GLU A 89 15.66 -10.44 14.47
CA GLU A 89 15.73 -11.35 15.61
C GLU A 89 17.01 -12.21 15.56
N GLN A 90 17.41 -12.70 14.39
CA GLN A 90 18.69 -13.41 14.23
C GLN A 90 19.89 -12.53 14.58
N ALA A 91 19.89 -11.26 14.14
CA ALA A 91 20.91 -10.29 14.52
C ALA A 91 20.99 -10.10 16.04
N ARG A 92 19.84 -9.95 16.69
CA ARG A 92 19.73 -9.79 18.15
C ARG A 92 20.37 -10.97 18.87
N LEU A 93 20.05 -12.20 18.46
CA LEU A 93 20.59 -13.43 19.06
C LEU A 93 22.10 -13.56 18.88
N ILE A 94 22.63 -13.19 17.72
CA ILE A 94 24.08 -13.22 17.45
C ILE A 94 24.82 -12.20 18.32
N ILE A 95 24.29 -10.99 18.45
CA ILE A 95 24.90 -9.94 19.30
C ILE A 95 24.86 -10.35 20.76
N GLU A 96 23.74 -10.91 21.22
CA GLU A 96 23.58 -11.40 22.60
C GLU A 96 24.61 -12.48 22.93
N LEU A 97 24.81 -13.42 22.00
CA LEU A 97 25.82 -14.47 22.09
C LEU A 97 27.23 -13.89 22.18
N ILE A 98 27.57 -12.93 21.34
CA ILE A 98 28.90 -12.31 21.36
C ILE A 98 29.14 -11.56 22.67
N THR A 99 28.14 -10.81 23.11
CA THR A 99 28.22 -10.00 24.32
C THR A 99 28.40 -10.90 25.56
N VAL A 100 27.60 -11.96 25.68
CA VAL A 100 27.67 -12.88 26.82
C VAL A 100 28.93 -13.73 26.77
N SER A 101 29.37 -14.15 25.59
CA SER A 101 30.63 -14.89 25.41
C SER A 101 31.85 -14.06 25.82
N SER A 102 31.95 -12.80 25.38
CA SER A 102 33.04 -11.91 25.76
C SER A 102 33.01 -11.57 27.26
N ALA A 103 31.81 -11.34 27.82
CA ALA A 103 31.66 -11.14 29.27
C ALA A 103 32.05 -12.39 30.08
N TYR A 104 31.75 -13.59 29.56
CA TYR A 104 32.13 -14.85 30.21
C TYR A 104 33.65 -15.04 30.22
N ASP A 105 34.33 -14.77 29.11
CA ASP A 105 35.81 -14.84 29.03
C ASP A 105 36.48 -13.87 30.03
N GLN A 106 35.88 -12.70 30.23
CA GLN A 106 36.33 -11.72 31.23
C GLN A 106 35.96 -12.08 32.68
N GLY A 107 35.26 -13.20 32.91
CA GLY A 107 34.77 -13.62 34.23
C GLY A 107 33.63 -12.75 34.78
N LEU A 108 32.95 -12.01 33.91
CA LEU A 108 31.85 -11.09 34.24
C LEU A 108 30.46 -11.71 34.02
N ALA A 109 30.38 -12.84 33.32
CA ALA A 109 29.17 -13.62 33.14
C ALA A 109 29.33 -15.05 33.69
N THR A 110 28.21 -15.65 34.08
CA THR A 110 28.14 -16.99 34.67
C THR A 110 27.96 -18.09 33.62
N ASP A 111 28.25 -19.34 34.00
CA ASP A 111 27.95 -20.52 33.18
C ASP A 111 26.48 -20.58 32.76
N LEU A 112 25.58 -20.16 33.66
CA LEU A 112 24.14 -20.16 33.41
C LEU A 112 23.75 -19.17 32.32
N GLU A 113 24.33 -17.97 32.33
CA GLU A 113 24.10 -16.95 31.30
C GLU A 113 24.64 -17.42 29.95
N MET A 114 25.83 -18.02 29.93
CA MET A 114 26.41 -18.58 28.72
C MET A 114 25.59 -19.74 28.15
N MET A 115 25.15 -20.69 28.99
CA MET A 115 24.27 -21.79 28.59
C MET A 115 22.92 -21.30 28.05
N SER A 116 22.36 -20.24 28.65
CA SER A 116 21.10 -19.64 28.21
C SER A 116 21.20 -19.10 26.79
N VAL A 117 22.31 -18.42 26.45
CA VAL A 117 22.48 -17.87 25.11
C VAL A 117 22.86 -18.96 24.09
N MET A 118 23.65 -19.95 24.50
CA MET A 118 23.95 -21.12 23.66
C MET A 118 22.70 -21.91 23.30
N ALA A 119 21.72 -22.04 24.21
CA ALA A 119 20.44 -22.68 23.91
C ALA A 119 19.60 -21.93 22.85
N ASN A 120 19.90 -20.66 22.58
CA ASN A 120 19.23 -19.89 21.54
C ASN A 120 19.89 -19.98 20.16
N VAL A 121 21.07 -20.63 20.04
CA VAL A 121 21.81 -20.75 18.77
C VAL A 121 20.99 -21.50 17.71
N ASP A 122 20.17 -22.47 18.12
CA ASP A 122 19.29 -23.20 17.20
C ASP A 122 18.28 -22.31 16.47
N LYS A 123 17.94 -21.15 17.05
CA LYS A 123 17.02 -20.16 16.48
C LYS A 123 17.68 -19.26 15.42
N ILE A 124 19.00 -19.37 15.21
CA ILE A 124 19.73 -18.63 14.18
C ILE A 124 19.70 -19.44 12.89
N ASP A 125 19.12 -18.93 11.80
CA ASP A 125 18.99 -19.69 10.55
C ASP A 125 20.29 -19.73 9.70
N SER A 126 21.34 -19.03 10.13
CA SER A 126 22.65 -19.03 9.46
C SER A 126 23.46 -20.30 9.79
N ALA A 127 23.71 -21.11 8.76
CA ALA A 127 24.59 -22.28 8.85
C ALA A 127 26.05 -21.88 9.11
N VAL A 128 26.49 -20.71 8.63
CA VAL A 128 27.83 -20.18 8.87
C VAL A 128 28.02 -19.86 10.35
N VAL A 129 27.08 -19.12 10.93
CA VAL A 129 27.10 -18.78 12.36
C VAL A 129 27.02 -20.03 13.22
N LYS A 130 26.10 -20.95 12.92
CA LYS A 130 25.97 -22.23 13.63
C LYS A 130 27.26 -23.06 13.56
N SER A 131 27.87 -23.18 12.39
CA SER A 131 29.11 -23.96 12.22
C SER A 131 30.28 -23.31 12.93
N GLY A 132 30.41 -21.99 12.86
CA GLY A 132 31.42 -21.23 13.62
C GLY A 132 31.28 -21.48 15.12
N LEU A 133 30.07 -21.35 15.65
CA LEU A 133 29.76 -21.63 17.06
C LEU A 133 30.09 -23.05 17.49
N ILE A 134 29.70 -24.04 16.70
CA ILE A 134 29.97 -25.46 16.99
C ILE A 134 31.48 -25.71 17.03
N GLN A 135 32.23 -25.11 16.11
CA GLN A 135 33.68 -25.26 16.05
C GLN A 135 34.36 -24.62 17.27
N MET A 136 33.89 -23.44 17.68
CA MET A 136 34.36 -22.76 18.89
C MET A 136 34.05 -23.54 20.17
N MET A 137 32.86 -24.13 20.28
CA MET A 137 32.52 -25.01 21.41
C MET A 137 33.38 -26.27 21.47
N ALA A 138 33.82 -26.79 20.32
CA ALA A 138 34.67 -27.98 20.24
C ALA A 138 36.11 -27.70 20.69
N ASP A 139 36.60 -26.47 20.49
CA ASP A 139 37.96 -26.06 20.85
C ASP A 139 38.13 -25.74 22.34
N GLY A 140 37.03 -25.75 23.12
CA GLY A 140 37.04 -25.63 24.59
C GLY A 140 37.40 -24.24 25.12
N ALA A 141 37.58 -23.27 24.22
CA ALA A 141 37.76 -21.86 24.54
C ALA A 141 36.49 -21.10 24.14
N ILE A 142 36.01 -20.26 25.06
CA ILE A 142 34.91 -19.35 24.77
C ILE A 142 35.49 -18.17 24.00
N MET A 143 34.87 -17.88 22.86
CA MET A 143 35.27 -16.92 21.80
C MET A 143 36.22 -15.80 22.25
N SER A 144 37.37 -15.69 21.59
CA SER A 144 38.20 -14.50 21.65
C SER A 144 37.57 -13.32 20.90
N ASP A 145 37.95 -12.09 21.24
CA ASP A 145 37.45 -10.88 20.55
C ASP A 145 37.72 -10.92 19.03
N ASP A 146 38.80 -11.57 18.60
CA ASP A 146 39.15 -11.74 17.17
C ASP A 146 38.17 -12.71 16.46
N GLU A 147 37.85 -13.84 17.09
CA GLU A 147 36.87 -14.81 16.58
C GLU A 147 35.45 -14.22 16.56
N ALA A 148 35.12 -13.36 17.52
CA ALA A 148 33.87 -12.58 17.50
C ALA A 148 33.81 -11.63 16.31
N GLY A 149 34.93 -10.96 16.01
CA GLY A 149 35.06 -10.11 14.83
C GLY A 149 34.84 -10.87 13.52
N GLU A 150 35.43 -12.06 13.39
CA GLU A 150 35.25 -12.93 12.21
C GLU A 150 33.82 -13.43 12.06
N LEU A 151 33.16 -13.79 13.16
CA LEU A 151 31.76 -14.23 13.16
C LEU A 151 30.82 -13.11 12.73
N ILE A 152 30.99 -11.90 13.26
CA ILE A 152 30.21 -10.71 12.86
C ILE A 152 30.43 -10.42 11.37
N SER A 153 31.69 -10.40 10.94
CA SER A 153 32.04 -10.11 9.55
C SER A 153 31.42 -11.13 8.59
N SER A 154 31.52 -12.41 8.91
CA SER A 154 30.95 -13.50 8.10
C SER A 154 29.43 -13.43 8.03
N TRP A 155 28.78 -13.10 9.14
CA TRP A 155 27.33 -12.89 9.19
C TRP A 155 26.91 -11.66 8.37
N LEU A 156 27.61 -10.54 8.49
CA LEU A 156 27.34 -9.33 7.70
C LEU A 156 27.47 -9.57 6.20
N VAL A 157 28.44 -10.40 5.78
CA VAL A 157 28.59 -10.82 4.39
C VAL A 157 27.41 -11.67 3.93
N GLU A 158 26.90 -12.58 4.76
CA GLU A 158 25.73 -13.39 4.44
C GLU A 158 24.47 -12.54 4.33
N VAL A 159 24.27 -11.60 5.27
CA VAL A 159 23.18 -10.61 5.21
C VAL A 159 23.27 -9.76 3.93
N HIS A 160 24.46 -9.32 3.56
CA HIS A 160 24.68 -8.54 2.34
C HIS A 160 24.30 -9.33 1.07
N LYS A 161 24.68 -10.61 0.98
CA LYS A 161 24.29 -11.48 -0.14
C LYS A 161 22.78 -11.67 -0.22
N LEU A 162 22.10 -11.75 0.92
CA LEU A 162 20.65 -11.92 0.99
C LEU A 162 19.87 -10.61 0.75
N LEU A 163 20.54 -9.48 0.56
CA LEU A 163 19.97 -8.18 0.19
C LEU A 163 20.18 -7.82 -1.30
N GLN A 164 20.98 -8.61 -2.02
CA GLN A 164 21.20 -8.52 -3.47
C GLN A 164 20.29 -9.48 -4.21
#